data_AF-A0A0C9YGR8-F1
#
_entry.id   AF-A0A0C9YGR8-F1
#
_cell.length_a   1.000
_cell.length_b   1.000
_cell.length_c   1.000
_cell.angle_alpha   90.00
_cell.angle_beta   90.00
_cell.angle_gamma   90.00
#
_symmetry.space_group_name_H-M   'P 1'
#
loop_
_entity.id
_entity.type
_entity.pdbx_description
1 polymer ?
#
loop_
_entity_poly.entity_id
_entity_poly.type
_entity_poly.pdbx_seq_one_letter_code
_entity_poly.pdbx_strand_id
1 'polypeptide(L)'
;WVWADSAYPMEMWCVVPFKKLHGGHLTHRQNTYNRYLSKVRVRVEHAFTTLKGHFQSLQELRLHMSKDNDLHIAAYWITACIILHNMI
;
A
#
# COMPACT_ATOMS: atom_id res chain seq x y z
N TRP A 1 0.26 5.07 -13.06
CA TRP A 1 0.09 5.97 -11.92
C TRP A 1 -0.21 5.12 -10.68
N VAL A 2 0.52 5.36 -9.58
CA VAL A 2 0.38 4.67 -8.30
C VAL A 2 0.16 5.71 -7.21
N TRP A 3 -0.72 5.42 -6.25
CA TRP A 3 -0.83 6.23 -5.03
C TRP A 3 0.20 5.77 -4.02
N ALA A 4 1.09 6.68 -3.62
CA ALA A 4 2.15 6.38 -2.67
C ALA A 4 1.98 7.18 -1.38
N ASP A 5 2.76 6.79 -0.36
CA ASP A 5 2.82 7.56 0.87
C ASP A 5 3.45 8.94 0.63
N SER A 6 3.11 9.88 1.51
CA SER A 6 3.70 11.20 1.56
C SER A 6 5.24 11.20 1.67
N ALA A 7 5.87 10.12 2.13
CA ALA A 7 7.33 9.97 2.16
C ALA A 7 7.97 9.92 0.76
N TYR A 8 7.22 9.54 -0.28
CA TYR A 8 7.73 9.44 -1.65
C TYR A 8 7.66 10.79 -2.39
N PRO A 9 8.54 11.01 -3.38
CA PRO A 9 8.45 12.17 -4.25
C PRO A 9 7.19 12.09 -5.12
N MET A 10 6.64 13.27 -5.45
CA MET A 10 5.56 13.38 -6.43
C MET A 10 6.16 13.31 -7.83
N GLU A 11 5.75 12.29 -8.60
CA GLU A 11 6.26 12.03 -9.95
C GLU A 11 5.10 11.87 -10.94
N MET A 12 5.40 11.90 -12.24
CA MET A 12 4.41 11.63 -13.31
C MET A 12 3.82 10.21 -13.25
N TRP A 13 4.32 9.35 -12.39
CA TRP A 13 3.79 8.01 -12.17
C TRP A 13 3.41 7.76 -10.70
N CYS A 14 3.70 8.71 -9.80
CA CYS A 14 3.56 8.58 -8.34
C CYS A 14 2.78 9.77 -7.77
N VAL A 15 1.56 9.51 -7.32
CA VAL A 15 0.69 10.55 -6.74
C VAL A 15 0.66 10.40 -5.23
N VAL A 16 1.00 11.47 -4.51
CA VAL A 16 1.07 11.50 -3.04
C VAL A 16 0.03 12.45 -2.44
N PRO A 17 -0.38 12.25 -1.17
CA PRO A 17 -1.23 13.21 -0.48
C PRO A 17 -0.58 14.60 -0.40
N PHE A 18 -1.41 15.65 -0.46
CA PHE A 18 -0.90 17.01 -0.25
C PHE A 18 -0.45 17.19 1.20
N LYS A 19 0.78 17.67 1.39
CA LYS A 19 1.32 18.03 2.69
C LYS A 19 1.00 19.48 3.02
N LYS A 20 0.74 19.76 4.31
CA LYS A 20 0.63 21.12 4.82
C LYS A 20 2.03 21.73 4.88
N LEU A 21 2.25 22.87 4.22
CA LEU A 21 3.48 23.65 4.35
C LEU A 21 3.52 24.34 5.72
N HIS A 22 4.71 24.57 6.28
CA HIS A 22 4.85 25.29 7.55
C HIS A 22 4.16 26.67 7.47
N GLY A 23 3.21 26.92 8.37
CA GLY A 23 2.42 28.16 8.42
C GLY A 23 1.29 28.28 7.39
N GLY A 24 1.15 27.34 6.44
CA GLY A 24 0.12 27.37 5.39
C GLY A 24 -1.06 26.46 5.67
N HIS A 25 -2.20 26.68 5.01
CA HIS A 25 -3.36 25.79 5.05
C HIS A 25 -3.53 25.06 3.71
N LEU A 26 -3.97 23.81 3.75
CA LEU A 26 -4.44 23.11 2.56
C LEU A 26 -5.72 23.78 2.06
N THR A 27 -5.81 23.96 0.75
CA THR A 27 -7.05 24.44 0.12
C THR A 27 -8.18 23.43 0.33
N HIS A 28 -9.43 23.89 0.24
CA HIS A 28 -10.60 23.01 0.34
C HIS A 28 -10.53 21.82 -0.64
N ARG A 29 -10.07 22.05 -1.87
CA ARG A 29 -9.91 21.00 -2.88
C ARG A 29 -8.85 19.96 -2.49
N GLN A 30 -7.71 20.39 -1.94
CA GLN A 30 -6.65 19.50 -1.47
C GLN A 30 -7.12 18.66 -0.27
N ASN A 31 -7.87 19.25 0.66
CA ASN A 31 -8.47 18.52 1.78
C ASN A 31 -9.47 17.47 1.30
N THR A 32 -10.33 17.82 0.35
CA THR A 32 -11.30 16.88 -0.25
C THR A 32 -10.58 15.73 -0.95
N TYR A 33 -9.53 16.02 -1.72
CA TYR A 33 -8.69 14.99 -2.33
C TYR A 33 -8.06 14.06 -1.28
N ASN A 34 -7.37 14.61 -0.28
CA ASN A 34 -6.75 13.83 0.79
C ASN A 34 -7.78 12.98 1.54
N ARG A 35 -9.00 13.49 1.77
CA ARG A 35 -10.08 12.73 2.42
C ARG A 35 -10.48 11.48 1.63
N TYR A 36 -10.64 11.58 0.31
CA TYR A 36 -10.95 10.42 -0.53
C TYR A 36 -9.78 9.44 -0.60
N LEU A 37 -8.56 9.95 -0.75
CA LEU A 37 -7.36 9.13 -0.74
C LEU A 37 -7.22 8.33 0.57
N SER A 38 -7.43 8.99 1.72
CA SER A 38 -7.42 8.31 3.03
C SER A 38 -8.50 7.23 3.13
N LYS A 39 -9.70 7.43 2.58
CA LYS A 39 -10.75 6.38 2.58
C LYS A 39 -10.31 5.14 1.80
N VAL A 40 -9.68 5.33 0.64
CA VAL A 40 -9.15 4.21 -0.15
C VAL A 40 -8.04 3.51 0.63
N ARG A 41 -7.08 4.28 1.18
CA ARG A 41 -5.98 3.73 1.99
C ARG A 41 -6.48 2.90 3.17
N VAL A 42 -7.43 3.40 3.95
CA VAL A 42 -8.00 2.69 5.11
C VAL A 42 -8.57 1.34 4.68
N ARG A 43 -9.30 1.28 3.56
CA ARG A 43 -9.83 0.00 3.04
C ARG A 43 -8.73 -0.97 2.63
N VAL A 44 -7.70 -0.46 1.96
CA VAL A 44 -6.54 -1.26 1.52
C VAL A 44 -5.74 -1.78 2.71
N GLU A 45 -5.45 -0.92 3.69
CA GLU A 45 -4.74 -1.27 4.92
C GLU A 45 -5.52 -2.29 5.75
N HIS A 46 -6.85 -2.15 5.85
CA HIS A 46 -7.70 -3.16 6.46
C HIS A 46 -7.65 -4.50 5.71
N ALA A 47 -7.77 -4.50 4.39
CA ALA A 47 -7.70 -5.73 3.60
C ALA A 47 -6.35 -6.44 3.78
N PHE A 48 -5.24 -5.70 3.76
CA PHE A 48 -3.91 -6.27 4.02
C PHE A 48 -3.73 -6.75 5.46
N THR A 49 -4.32 -6.06 6.43
CA THR A 49 -4.28 -6.49 7.84
C THR A 49 -5.02 -7.81 8.02
N THR A 50 -6.21 -7.95 7.43
CA THR A 50 -6.97 -9.20 7.42
C THR A 50 -6.20 -10.31 6.70
N LEU A 51 -5.61 -10.02 5.55
CA LEU A 51 -4.82 -10.98 4.78
C LEU A 51 -3.60 -11.49 5.58
N LYS A 52 -2.84 -10.58 6.19
CA LYS A 52 -1.68 -10.93 7.04
C LYS A 52 -2.09 -11.65 8.33
N GLY A 53 -3.26 -11.30 8.89
CA GLY A 53 -3.81 -12.00 10.04
C GLY A 53 -4.21 -13.45 9.73
N HIS A 54 -4.76 -13.70 8.54
CA HIS A 54 -5.09 -15.05 8.07
C HIS A 54 -3.82 -15.83 7.70
N PHE A 55 -2.89 -15.20 6.98
CA PHE A 55 -1.64 -15.82 6.56
C PHE A 55 -0.46 -15.21 7.33
N GLN A 56 -0.19 -15.74 8.53
CA GLN A 56 0.95 -15.31 9.35
C GLN A 56 2.30 -15.38 8.63
N SER A 57 2.42 -16.23 7.59
CA SER A 57 3.58 -16.28 6.71
C SER A 57 3.88 -14.95 5.98
N LEU A 58 2.87 -14.08 5.81
CA LEU A 58 3.01 -12.73 5.23
C LEU A 58 3.37 -11.65 6.26
N GLN A 59 3.24 -11.92 7.56
CA GLN A 59 3.47 -10.93 8.62
C GLN A 59 4.96 -10.67 8.84
N GLU A 60 5.76 -11.73 8.79
CA GLU A 60 7.22 -11.68 8.79
C GLU A 60 7.73 -12.41 7.55
N LEU A 61 7.51 -11.81 6.39
CA LEU A 61 8.04 -12.32 5.13
C LEU A 61 9.58 -12.17 5.14
N ARG A 62 10.27 -12.98 5.96
CA ARG A 62 11.73 -13.09 6.07
C ARG A 62 12.25 -13.91 4.89
N LEU A 63 11.83 -13.54 3.68
CA LEU A 63 12.45 -14.08 2.48
C LEU A 63 13.83 -13.45 2.41
N HIS A 64 14.85 -14.27 2.63
CA HIS A 64 16.24 -13.90 2.43
C HIS A 64 16.46 -13.76 0.92
N MET A 65 16.01 -12.63 0.36
CA MET A 65 16.03 -12.35 -1.07
C MET A 65 17.46 -12.02 -1.49
N SER A 66 18.23 -13.05 -1.84
CA SER A 66 19.61 -12.89 -2.30
C SER A 66 19.73 -13.03 -3.82
N LYS A 67 18.71 -13.56 -4.51
CA LYS A 67 18.67 -13.72 -5.98
C LYS A 67 17.32 -13.30 -6.56
N ASP A 68 17.31 -12.83 -7.81
CA ASP A 68 16.09 -12.47 -8.55
C ASP A 68 15.01 -13.56 -8.57
N ASN A 69 15.42 -14.83 -8.54
CA ASN A 69 14.49 -15.96 -8.50
C ASN A 69 13.65 -16.02 -7.19
N ASP A 70 14.18 -15.51 -6.07
CA ASP A 70 13.49 -15.48 -4.78
C ASP A 70 12.32 -14.49 -4.80
N LEU A 71 12.44 -13.43 -5.61
CA LEU A 71 11.45 -12.37 -5.78
C LEU A 71 10.22 -12.89 -6.54
N HIS A 72 10.43 -13.75 -7.55
CA HIS A 72 9.33 -14.43 -8.23
C HIS A 72 8.58 -15.39 -7.31
N ILE A 73 9.31 -16.17 -6.49
CA ILE A 73 8.70 -17.08 -5.52
C ILE A 73 7.86 -16.29 -4.51
N ALA A 74 8.36 -15.16 -4.00
CA ALA A 74 7.62 -14.26 -3.13
C ALA A 74 6.31 -13.78 -3.77
N ALA A 75 6.37 -13.33 -5.03
CA ALA A 75 5.22 -12.84 -5.77
C ALA A 75 4.16 -13.93 -6.00
N TYR A 76 4.58 -15.16 -6.35
CA TYR A 76 3.67 -16.30 -6.48
C TYR A 76 3.02 -16.64 -5.15
N TRP A 77 3.78 -16.65 -4.05
CA TRP A 77 3.25 -16.91 -2.71
C TRP A 77 2.19 -15.89 -2.30
N ILE A 78 2.48 -14.60 -2.48
CA ILE A 78 1.53 -13.52 -2.19
C ILE A 78 0.25 -13.68 -3.02
N THR A 79 0.39 -14.02 -4.31
CA THR A 79 -0.75 -14.20 -5.22
C THR A 79 -1.60 -15.40 -4.80
N ALA A 80 -0.98 -16.52 -4.42
CA ALA A 80 -1.69 -17.69 -3.90
C ALA A 80 -2.48 -17.36 -2.62
N CYS A 81 -1.89 -16.61 -1.68
CA CYS A 81 -2.61 -16.14 -0.49
C CYS A 81 -3.80 -15.25 -0.83
N ILE A 82 -3.66 -14.35 -1.81
CA ILE A 82 -4.77 -13.48 -2.25
C ILE A 82 -5.90 -14.30 -2.90
N ILE A 83 -5.58 -15.25 -3.79
CA ILE A 83 -6.57 -16.12 -4.43
C ILE A 83 -7.32 -16.92 -3.37
N LEU A 84 -6.59 -17.54 -2.44
CA LEU A 84 -7.17 -18.35 -1.38
C LEU A 84 -8.06 -17.50 -0.46
N HIS A 85 -7.64 -16.27 -0.12
CA HIS A 85 -8.45 -15.33 0.65
C HIS A 85 -9.77 -14.96 -0.04
N ASN A 86 -9.79 -14.90 -1.37
CA ASN A 86 -11.00 -14.58 -2.12
C ASN A 86 -11.95 -15.78 -2.31
N MET A 87 -11.47 -17.01 -2.12
CA MET A 87 -12.25 -18.23 -2.25
C MET A 87 -12.92 -18.68 -0.95
N ILE A 88 -12.35 -18.29 0.19
CA ILE A 88 -12.84 -18.59 1.55
C ILE A 88 -13.81 -17.48 1.98
#